data_AF-A0A0A9HL59-F1
#
_entry.id   AF-A0A0A9HL59-F1
#
_cell.length_a   1.000
_cell.length_b   1.000
_cell.length_c   1.000
_cell.angle_alpha   90.00
_cell.angle_beta   90.00
_cell.angle_gamma   90.00
#
_symmetry.space_group_name_H-M   'P 1'
#
loop_
_entity.id
_entity.type
_entity.pdbx_description
1 polymer ?
#
loop_
_entity_poly.entity_id
_entity_poly.type
_entity_poly.pdbx_seq_one_letter_code
_entity_poly.pdbx_strand_id
1 'polypeptide(L)'
;MRTRAKDGIVVPVQRYGFSSILADLSLVPKSYRTALQDPHWRDAMTAEYKALDDGTWTLVPCPYDANVVSGKWVFKHKFNSDGSLARYKACWIIRGYSQQPGIDYDETFSPVVKPSTIRIILSIAVSCSWPVRQLDVKNAFLNWKLEETVFCEQPSGFVDFTHPQHVCRLLKSLYGLK
;
A
#
# COMPACT_ATOMS: atom_id res chain seq x y z
N MET A 1 8.31 34.35 16.88
CA MET A 1 8.43 32.88 16.74
C MET A 1 9.92 32.53 16.65
N ARG A 2 10.52 32.00 17.73
CA ARG A 2 11.93 31.55 17.75
C ARG A 2 11.95 30.05 17.46
N THR A 3 12.72 29.62 16.47
CA THR A 3 12.86 28.21 16.08
C THR A 3 13.99 27.56 16.88
N ARG A 4 13.89 26.25 17.15
CA ARG A 4 14.87 25.46 17.91
C ARG A 4 16.33 25.64 17.46
N ALA A 5 16.54 25.91 16.18
CA ALA A 5 17.87 26.17 15.61
C ALA A 5 18.53 27.46 16.13
N LYS A 6 17.74 28.48 16.54
CA LYS A 6 18.27 29.75 17.06
C LYS A 6 18.77 29.65 18.52
N ASP A 7 18.44 28.60 19.26
CA ASP A 7 18.90 28.34 20.63
C ASP A 7 20.07 27.33 20.68
N GLY A 8 20.74 27.06 19.55
CA GLY A 8 21.91 26.18 19.51
C GLY A 8 21.62 24.70 19.75
N ILE A 9 20.35 24.30 19.82
CA ILE A 9 19.94 22.90 20.00
C ILE A 9 20.05 22.17 18.66
N VAL A 10 21.26 21.68 18.37
CA VAL A 10 21.50 20.71 17.30
C VAL A 10 21.43 19.33 17.93
N VAL A 11 20.31 18.63 17.77
CA VAL A 11 20.25 17.20 18.10
C VAL A 11 20.99 16.48 16.97
N PRO A 12 22.15 15.86 17.24
CA PRO A 12 22.81 15.06 16.21
C PRO A 12 21.85 13.93 15.84
N VAL A 13 21.58 13.77 14.55
CA VAL A 13 20.91 12.57 14.06
C VAL A 13 21.84 11.41 14.39
N GLN A 14 21.56 10.70 15.48
CA GLN A 14 22.20 9.43 15.77
C GLN A 14 21.78 8.47 14.66
N ARG A 15 22.59 8.42 13.60
CA ARG A 15 22.56 7.34 12.64
C ARG A 15 23.16 6.13 13.36
N TYR A 16 22.36 5.47 14.19
CA TYR A 16 22.70 4.16 14.70
C TYR A 16 23.14 3.32 13.51
N GLY A 17 24.36 2.82 13.55
CA GLY A 17 24.94 2.05 12.47
C GLY A 17 24.01 0.87 12.16
N PHE A 18 23.45 0.86 10.96
CA PHE A 18 22.52 -0.15 10.45
C PHE A 18 23.13 -1.57 10.36
N SER A 19 24.39 -1.76 10.76
CA SER A 19 25.17 -2.94 10.37
C SER A 19 25.02 -4.15 11.29
N SER A 20 24.64 -3.99 12.57
CA SER A 20 24.60 -5.13 13.50
C SER A 20 23.22 -5.80 13.60
N ILE A 21 22.12 -5.08 13.35
CA ILE A 21 20.74 -5.62 13.45
C ILE A 21 20.32 -6.35 12.16
N LEU A 22 20.94 -6.03 11.01
CA LEU A 22 20.61 -6.67 9.73
C LEU A 22 21.13 -8.10 9.58
N ALA A 23 22.04 -8.56 10.46
CA ALA A 23 22.68 -9.87 10.32
C ALA A 23 21.70 -11.05 10.55
N ASP A 24 20.69 -10.87 11.40
CA ASP A 24 19.68 -11.91 11.73
C ASP A 24 18.36 -11.74 10.98
N LEU A 25 18.23 -10.69 10.15
CA LEU A 25 17.00 -10.43 9.40
C LEU A 25 17.00 -11.16 8.07
N SER A 26 15.90 -11.89 7.81
CA SER A 26 15.62 -12.42 6.49
C SER A 26 15.80 -11.36 5.41
N LEU A 27 16.58 -11.67 4.37
CA LEU A 27 16.82 -10.76 3.26
C LEU A 27 15.51 -10.36 2.58
N VAL A 28 15.45 -9.13 2.07
CA VAL A 28 14.29 -8.67 1.31
C VAL A 28 14.20 -9.45 0.00
N PRO A 29 13.11 -10.20 -0.24
CA PRO A 29 13.00 -11.07 -1.39
C PRO A 29 12.79 -10.24 -2.66
N LYS A 30 13.41 -10.70 -3.75
CA LYS A 30 13.25 -10.10 -5.08
C LYS A 30 12.05 -10.67 -5.85
N SER A 31 11.51 -11.81 -5.39
CA SER A 31 10.40 -12.50 -6.03
C SER A 31 9.42 -13.04 -4.98
N TYR A 32 8.15 -13.22 -5.38
CA TYR A 32 7.17 -13.86 -4.49
C TYR A 32 7.54 -15.31 -4.16
N ARG A 33 8.22 -16.03 -5.08
CA ARG A 33 8.64 -17.41 -4.85
C ARG A 33 9.64 -17.52 -3.70
N THR A 34 10.64 -16.64 -3.70
CA THR A 34 11.60 -16.54 -2.58
C THR A 34 10.94 -16.05 -1.30
N ALA A 35 9.97 -15.13 -1.41
CA ALA A 35 9.23 -14.61 -0.26
C ALA A 35 8.38 -15.72 0.42
N LEU A 36 7.70 -16.55 -0.37
CA LEU A 36 6.89 -17.65 0.14
C LEU A 36 7.72 -18.75 0.80
N GLN A 37 9.02 -18.86 0.53
CA GLN A 37 9.89 -19.84 1.21
C GLN A 37 10.30 -19.39 2.61
N ASP A 38 10.28 -18.08 2.87
CA ASP A 38 10.60 -17.51 4.17
C ASP A 38 9.33 -17.35 5.02
N PRO A 39 9.29 -17.87 6.27
CA PRO A 39 8.11 -17.78 7.12
C PRO A 39 7.64 -16.35 7.38
N HIS A 40 8.56 -15.40 7.64
CA HIS A 40 8.20 -14.02 7.96
C HIS A 40 7.57 -13.30 6.77
N TRP A 41 8.10 -13.54 5.57
CA TRP A 41 7.57 -12.95 4.35
C TRP A 41 6.28 -13.63 3.90
N ARG A 42 6.16 -14.95 4.05
CA ARG A 42 4.92 -15.69 3.81
C ARG A 42 3.78 -15.19 4.70
N ASP A 43 4.04 -14.97 5.98
CA ASP A 43 3.04 -14.45 6.92
C ASP A 43 2.62 -13.03 6.54
N ALA A 44 3.57 -12.18 6.16
CA ALA A 44 3.27 -10.83 5.69
C ALA A 44 2.42 -10.84 4.40
N MET A 45 2.74 -11.72 3.44
CA MET A 45 1.95 -11.88 2.21
C MET A 45 0.54 -12.40 2.50
N THR A 46 0.43 -13.38 3.41
CA THR A 46 -0.86 -13.98 3.79
C THR A 46 -1.75 -12.98 4.50
N ALA A 47 -1.18 -12.16 5.38
CA ALA A 47 -1.91 -11.10 6.07
C ALA A 47 -2.45 -10.05 5.07
N GLU A 48 -1.63 -9.64 4.10
CA GLU A 48 -2.07 -8.74 3.03
C GLU A 48 -3.18 -9.38 2.19
N TYR A 49 -2.99 -10.62 1.74
CA TYR A 49 -3.98 -11.34 0.94
C TYR A 49 -5.34 -11.44 1.65
N LYS A 50 -5.35 -11.83 2.93
CA LYS A 50 -6.57 -11.88 3.75
C LYS A 50 -7.27 -10.54 3.87
N ALA A 51 -6.51 -9.45 3.96
CA ALA A 51 -7.09 -8.11 3.99
C ALA A 51 -7.72 -7.72 2.64
N LEU A 52 -7.21 -8.26 1.54
CA LEU A 52 -7.74 -8.02 0.20
C LEU A 52 -8.91 -8.94 -0.14
N ASP A 53 -8.95 -10.17 0.35
CA ASP A 53 -10.01 -11.16 0.08
C ASP A 53 -11.38 -10.80 0.72
N ASP A 54 -11.47 -9.66 1.42
CA ASP A 54 -12.69 -9.13 2.04
C ASP A 54 -13.61 -8.44 1.00
N GLY A 55 -14.00 -9.19 -0.02
CA GLY A 55 -14.93 -8.74 -1.07
C GLY A 55 -14.37 -7.66 -2.00
N THR A 56 -13.04 -7.55 -2.12
CA THR A 56 -12.38 -6.59 -3.03
C THR A 56 -12.59 -6.96 -4.50
N TRP A 57 -12.75 -8.25 -4.80
CA TRP A 57 -13.01 -8.73 -6.15
C TRP A 57 -13.91 -9.96 -6.15
N THR A 58 -14.42 -10.29 -7.33
CA THR A 58 -15.04 -11.57 -7.64
C THR A 58 -14.23 -12.29 -8.70
N LEU A 59 -14.00 -13.59 -8.52
CA LEU A 59 -13.27 -14.40 -9.48
C LEU A 59 -14.19 -14.77 -10.66
N VAL A 60 -13.77 -14.45 -11.88
CA VAL A 60 -14.56 -14.68 -13.10
C VAL A 60 -13.69 -15.25 -14.23
N PRO A 61 -14.26 -16.02 -15.19
CA PRO A 61 -13.56 -16.36 -16.41
C PRO A 61 -13.00 -15.12 -17.09
N CYS A 62 -11.79 -15.20 -17.65
CA CYS A 62 -11.20 -14.07 -18.38
C CYS A 62 -12.12 -13.70 -19.56
N PRO A 63 -12.68 -12.48 -19.59
CA PRO A 63 -13.52 -12.06 -20.70
C PRO A 63 -12.68 -11.95 -21.98
N TYR A 64 -13.33 -12.17 -23.12
CA TYR A 64 -12.71 -11.98 -24.43
C TYR A 64 -12.37 -10.49 -24.62
N ASP A 65 -11.15 -10.20 -25.08
CA ASP A 65 -10.60 -8.85 -25.31
C ASP A 65 -10.60 -7.89 -24.10
N ALA A 66 -10.74 -8.39 -22.86
CA ALA A 66 -10.61 -7.55 -21.67
C ALA A 66 -9.16 -7.16 -21.40
N ASN A 67 -8.93 -5.90 -21.02
CA ASN A 67 -7.65 -5.46 -20.48
C ASN A 67 -7.47 -6.00 -19.06
N VAL A 68 -6.59 -6.99 -18.90
CA VAL A 68 -6.27 -7.56 -17.58
C VAL A 68 -5.05 -6.84 -17.02
N VAL A 69 -5.26 -6.06 -15.97
CA VAL A 69 -4.19 -5.30 -15.33
C VAL A 69 -3.31 -6.23 -14.51
N SER A 70 -2.01 -6.20 -14.77
CA SER A 70 -1.05 -7.02 -14.02
C SER A 70 -0.76 -6.46 -12.63
N GLY A 71 -0.33 -7.33 -11.73
CA GLY A 71 0.06 -6.95 -10.37
C GLY A 71 1.54 -7.22 -10.07
N LYS A 72 1.98 -6.77 -8.89
CA LYS A 72 3.27 -7.17 -8.32
C LYS A 72 3.27 -7.06 -6.80
N TRP A 73 4.09 -7.89 -6.18
CA TRP A 73 4.42 -7.78 -4.77
C TRP A 73 5.56 -6.78 -4.54
N VAL A 74 5.43 -5.95 -3.51
CA VAL A 74 6.49 -5.07 -2.99
C VAL A 74 6.79 -5.44 -1.55
N PHE A 75 8.06 -5.73 -1.28
CA PHE A 75 8.55 -6.15 0.02
C PHE A 75 9.41 -5.07 0.66
N LYS A 76 9.20 -4.82 1.95
CA LYS A 76 9.98 -3.83 2.70
C LYS A 76 10.03 -4.15 4.19
N HIS A 77 11.20 -4.01 4.80
CA HIS A 77 11.30 -3.95 6.26
C HIS A 77 10.78 -2.60 6.77
N LYS A 78 9.95 -2.65 7.80
CA LYS A 78 9.56 -1.46 8.57
C LYS A 78 10.30 -1.50 9.89
N PHE A 79 10.94 -0.39 10.23
CA PHE A 79 11.69 -0.22 11.47
C PHE A 79 10.99 0.78 12.37
N ASN A 80 11.14 0.59 13.67
CA ASN A 80 10.75 1.55 14.70
C ASN A 80 11.73 2.73 14.73
N SER A 81 11.40 3.78 15.47
CA SER A 81 12.28 4.96 15.61
C SER A 81 13.62 4.65 16.28
N ASP A 82 13.68 3.60 17.09
CA ASP A 82 14.89 3.09 17.75
C ASP A 82 15.76 2.20 16.83
N GLY A 83 15.31 1.93 15.59
CA GLY A 83 16.02 1.09 14.63
C GLY A 83 15.71 -0.41 14.72
N SER A 84 14.91 -0.85 15.70
CA SER A 84 14.45 -2.24 15.79
C SER A 84 13.47 -2.58 14.66
N LEU A 85 13.42 -3.85 14.23
CA LEU A 85 12.44 -4.27 13.24
C LEU A 85 11.03 -4.17 13.83
N ALA A 86 10.18 -3.36 13.21
CA ALA A 86 8.78 -3.23 13.56
C ALA A 86 7.93 -4.35 12.92
N ARG A 87 8.14 -4.61 11.62
CA ARG A 87 7.46 -5.67 10.86
C ARG A 87 8.04 -5.89 9.47
N TYR A 88 7.79 -7.08 8.95
CA TYR A 88 7.84 -7.38 7.52
C TYR A 88 6.60 -6.81 6.83
N LYS A 89 6.78 -6.06 5.74
CA LYS A 89 5.68 -5.50 4.95
C LYS A 89 5.72 -6.08 3.54
N ALA A 90 4.70 -6.84 3.17
CA ALA A 90 4.39 -7.23 1.81
C ALA A 90 3.14 -6.48 1.36
N CYS A 91 3.16 -5.90 0.16
CA CYS A 91 1.99 -5.26 -0.44
C CYS A 91 1.76 -5.75 -1.85
N TRP A 92 0.51 -6.09 -2.16
CA TRP A 92 0.09 -6.33 -3.53
C TRP A 92 -0.28 -5.00 -4.18
N ILE A 93 0.31 -4.71 -5.34
CA ILE A 93 0.14 -3.45 -6.04
C ILE A 93 -0.26 -3.74 -7.48
N ILE A 94 -1.29 -3.05 -7.94
CA ILE A 94 -1.74 -3.11 -9.32
C ILE A 94 -0.92 -2.16 -10.18
N ARG A 95 -0.61 -2.57 -11.41
CA ARG A 95 0.16 -1.78 -12.37
C ARG A 95 -0.76 -0.92 -13.22
N GLY A 96 -1.41 0.08 -12.64
CA GLY A 96 -2.39 0.94 -13.32
C GLY A 96 -1.85 1.73 -14.53
N TYR A 97 -0.54 1.73 -14.78
CA TYR A 97 -0.01 2.29 -16.04
C TYR A 97 -0.53 1.56 -17.29
N SER A 98 -0.96 0.29 -17.17
CA SER A 98 -1.57 -0.45 -18.28
C SER A 98 -3.07 -0.18 -18.46
N GLN A 99 -3.69 0.65 -17.61
CA GLN A 99 -5.09 1.07 -17.78
C GLN A 99 -5.22 2.12 -18.89
N GLN A 100 -6.33 2.01 -19.63
CA GLN A 100 -6.69 2.86 -20.77
C GLN A 100 -7.76 3.91 -20.38
N PRO A 101 -7.54 5.20 -20.67
CA PRO A 101 -8.53 6.25 -20.40
C PRO A 101 -9.79 6.06 -21.24
N GLY A 102 -10.96 6.28 -20.64
CA GLY A 102 -12.27 6.09 -21.26
C GLY A 102 -12.69 4.62 -21.43
N ILE A 103 -11.90 3.68 -20.90
CA ILE A 103 -12.24 2.25 -20.83
C ILE A 103 -12.13 1.77 -19.39
N ASP A 104 -10.93 1.92 -18.80
CA ASP A 104 -10.61 1.41 -17.47
C ASP A 104 -10.68 2.48 -16.37
N TYR A 105 -10.71 3.76 -16.75
CA TYR A 105 -10.88 4.92 -15.88
C TYR A 105 -11.29 6.16 -16.68
N ASP A 106 -12.10 7.04 -16.08
CA ASP A 106 -12.50 8.31 -16.69
C ASP A 106 -11.64 9.48 -16.19
N GLU A 107 -11.23 9.46 -14.93
CA GLU A 107 -10.36 10.49 -14.33
C GLU A 107 -9.20 9.85 -13.56
N THR A 108 -8.03 10.50 -13.55
CA THR A 108 -6.83 10.00 -12.83
C THR A 108 -6.70 10.62 -11.43
N PHE A 109 -7.79 11.21 -10.92
CA PHE A 109 -7.72 12.07 -9.74
C PHE A 109 -7.73 11.24 -8.47
N SER A 110 -6.54 10.95 -7.92
CA SER A 110 -6.45 10.45 -6.56
C SER A 110 -7.02 11.53 -5.61
N PRO A 111 -8.00 11.23 -4.74
CA PRO A 111 -8.62 12.19 -3.83
C PRO A 111 -7.67 12.55 -2.68
N VAL A 112 -6.51 13.11 -3.02
CA VAL A 112 -5.52 13.60 -2.06
C VAL A 112 -5.84 15.05 -1.76
N VAL A 113 -6.18 15.32 -0.50
CA VAL A 113 -6.39 16.68 -0.02
C VAL A 113 -5.11 17.50 -0.24
N LYS A 114 -5.25 18.67 -0.88
CA LYS A 114 -4.11 19.57 -1.14
C LYS A 114 -3.47 20.00 0.19
N PRO A 115 -2.11 20.04 0.30
CA PRO A 115 -1.44 20.50 1.51
C PRO A 115 -1.86 21.91 1.96
N SER A 116 -2.26 22.79 1.02
CA SER A 116 -2.80 24.11 1.32
C SER A 116 -4.10 24.03 2.14
N THR A 117 -5.04 23.16 1.75
CA THR A 117 -6.29 22.93 2.46
C THR A 117 -6.04 22.42 3.88
N ILE A 118 -5.12 21.46 4.04
CA ILE A 118 -4.72 20.95 5.36
C ILE A 118 -4.18 22.09 6.24
N ARG A 119 -3.29 22.93 5.69
CA ARG A 119 -2.73 24.09 6.41
C ARG A 119 -3.81 25.08 6.84
N ILE A 120 -4.79 25.37 5.98
CA ILE A 120 -5.89 26.29 6.31
C ILE A 120 -6.71 25.74 7.47
N ILE A 121 -7.12 24.46 7.41
CA ILE A 121 -7.91 23.82 8.48
C ILE A 121 -7.12 23.83 9.80
N LEU A 122 -5.84 23.47 9.77
CA LEU A 122 -4.99 23.50 10.96
C LEU A 122 -4.81 24.92 11.53
N SER A 123 -4.66 25.94 10.68
CA SER A 123 -4.57 27.34 11.11
C SER A 123 -5.86 27.82 11.79
N ILE A 124 -7.03 27.39 11.29
CA ILE A 124 -8.32 27.67 11.92
C ILE A 124 -8.40 26.96 13.27
N ALA A 125 -8.07 25.66 13.32
CA ALA A 125 -8.10 24.89 14.56
C ALA A 125 -7.21 25.52 15.64
N VAL A 126 -6.01 25.99 15.28
CA VAL A 126 -5.11 26.70 16.22
C VAL A 126 -5.71 28.03 16.66
N SER A 127 -6.23 28.84 15.73
CA SER A 127 -6.84 30.14 16.04
C SER A 127 -8.05 30.02 16.98
N CYS A 128 -8.81 28.93 16.86
CA CYS A 128 -10.00 28.66 17.67
C CYS A 128 -9.72 27.76 18.88
N SER A 129 -8.45 27.40 19.15
CA SER A 129 -8.05 26.49 20.22
C SER A 129 -8.79 25.13 20.19
N TRP A 130 -9.04 24.60 18.99
CA TRP A 130 -9.74 23.33 18.80
C TRP A 130 -8.77 22.14 18.96
N PRO A 131 -9.20 21.07 19.66
CA PRO A 131 -8.41 19.84 19.74
C PRO A 131 -8.40 19.13 18.37
N VAL A 132 -7.21 18.77 17.90
CA VAL A 132 -7.01 18.01 16.66
C VAL A 132 -6.56 16.59 16.99
N ARG A 133 -7.19 15.61 16.35
CA ARG A 133 -6.80 14.19 16.43
C ARG A 133 -6.50 13.66 15.04
N GLN A 134 -5.42 12.88 14.92
CA GLN A 134 -5.04 12.22 13.67
C GLN A 134 -5.40 10.73 13.75
N LEU A 135 -6.06 10.22 12.71
CA LEU A 135 -6.37 8.81 12.53
C LEU A 135 -5.72 8.35 11.22
N ASP A 136 -4.98 7.25 11.26
CA ASP A 136 -4.46 6.57 10.08
C ASP A 136 -5.23 5.26 9.88
N VAL A 137 -6.02 5.19 8.80
CA VAL A 137 -6.86 4.02 8.49
C VAL A 137 -6.07 3.09 7.58
N LYS A 138 -5.81 1.86 8.05
CA LYS A 138 -5.17 0.83 7.24
C LYS A 138 -6.05 0.51 6.02
N ASN A 139 -5.43 0.47 4.84
CA ASN A 139 -6.08 0.09 3.59
C ASN A 139 -7.34 0.91 3.25
N ALA A 140 -7.30 2.22 3.50
CA ALA A 140 -8.44 3.11 3.26
C ALA A 140 -9.04 3.01 1.83
N PHE A 141 -8.24 2.63 0.84
CA PHE A 141 -8.66 2.38 -0.55
C PHE A 141 -9.67 1.22 -0.69
N LEU A 142 -9.63 0.22 0.20
CA LEU A 142 -10.57 -0.90 0.19
C LEU A 142 -12.00 -0.50 0.59
N ASN A 143 -12.20 0.71 1.10
CA ASN A 143 -13.55 1.20 1.43
C ASN A 143 -14.23 1.90 0.25
N TRP A 144 -13.50 2.22 -0.82
CA TRP A 144 -14.06 2.87 -1.99
C TRP A 144 -14.59 1.83 -2.97
N LYS A 145 -15.89 1.92 -3.32
CA LYS A 145 -16.50 1.10 -4.37
C LYS A 145 -16.07 1.63 -5.72
N LEU A 146 -15.65 0.72 -6.61
CA LEU A 146 -15.28 1.06 -7.97
C LEU A 146 -16.56 1.12 -8.83
N GLU A 147 -16.75 2.19 -9.60
CA GLU A 147 -17.87 2.30 -10.54
C GLU A 147 -17.49 1.65 -11.89
N GLU A 148 -16.21 1.74 -12.25
CA GLU A 148 -15.64 1.16 -13.46
C GLU A 148 -15.42 -0.35 -13.34
N THR A 149 -15.50 -1.05 -14.47
CA THR A 149 -15.20 -2.48 -14.53
C THR A 149 -13.72 -2.68 -14.84
N VAL A 150 -12.93 -2.98 -13.80
CA VAL A 150 -11.49 -3.28 -13.94
C VAL A 150 -11.23 -4.75 -13.65
N PHE A 151 -10.48 -5.41 -14.54
CA PHE A 151 -10.00 -6.77 -14.35
C PHE A 151 -8.52 -6.75 -13.99
N CYS A 152 -8.11 -7.59 -13.04
CA CYS A 152 -6.70 -7.79 -12.74
C CYS A 152 -6.33 -9.26 -12.57
N GLU A 153 -5.04 -9.52 -12.69
CA GLU A 153 -4.48 -10.84 -12.38
C GLU A 153 -4.71 -11.21 -10.91
N GLN A 154 -4.85 -12.51 -10.64
CA GLN A 154 -4.84 -13.03 -9.29
C GLN A 154 -3.49 -12.74 -8.60
N PRO A 155 -3.46 -12.47 -7.28
CA PRO A 155 -2.20 -12.23 -6.57
C PRO A 155 -1.21 -13.38 -6.74
N SER A 156 -0.02 -13.08 -7.25
CA SER A 156 0.97 -14.13 -7.53
C SER A 156 1.34 -14.88 -6.25
N GLY A 157 1.15 -16.20 -6.22
CA GLY A 157 1.33 -17.02 -5.02
C GLY A 157 0.04 -17.33 -4.24
N PHE A 158 -1.08 -16.72 -4.63
CA PHE A 158 -2.42 -16.97 -4.08
C PHE A 158 -3.44 -17.17 -5.22
N VAL A 159 -3.04 -17.94 -6.23
CA VAL A 159 -3.91 -18.27 -7.37
C VAL A 159 -4.83 -19.43 -6.97
N ASP A 160 -6.11 -19.33 -7.33
CA ASP A 160 -7.09 -20.38 -7.12
C ASP A 160 -6.72 -21.65 -7.92
N PHE A 161 -6.62 -22.78 -7.23
CA PHE A 161 -6.23 -24.06 -7.83
C PHE A 161 -7.29 -24.65 -8.77
N THR A 162 -8.57 -24.36 -8.51
CA THR A 162 -9.69 -24.81 -9.33
C THR A 162 -9.88 -23.94 -10.57
N HIS A 163 -9.53 -22.65 -10.47
CA HIS A 163 -9.72 -21.67 -11.53
C HIS A 163 -8.43 -20.87 -11.82
N PRO A 164 -7.36 -21.52 -12.30
CA PRO A 164 -6.06 -20.86 -12.48
C PRO A 164 -6.04 -19.82 -13.60
N GLN A 165 -6.98 -19.88 -14.55
CA GLN A 165 -7.10 -18.95 -15.67
C GLN A 165 -8.13 -17.84 -15.42
N HIS A 166 -8.80 -17.83 -14.27
CA HIS A 166 -9.74 -16.77 -13.93
C HIS A 166 -9.00 -15.49 -13.54
N VAL A 167 -9.71 -14.37 -13.67
CA VAL A 167 -9.23 -13.03 -13.32
C VAL A 167 -10.10 -12.45 -12.22
N CYS A 168 -9.53 -11.51 -11.47
CA CYS A 168 -10.24 -10.77 -10.43
C CYS A 168 -10.99 -9.60 -11.08
N ARG A 169 -12.31 -9.61 -11.06
CA ARG A 169 -13.12 -8.41 -11.35
C ARG A 169 -13.21 -7.57 -10.10
N LEU A 170 -12.62 -6.38 -10.10
CA LEU A 170 -12.56 -5.51 -8.93
C LEU A 170 -13.94 -4.93 -8.60
N LEU A 171 -14.29 -4.95 -7.31
CA LEU A 171 -15.47 -4.30 -6.73
C LEU A 171 -15.08 -3.08 -5.89
N LYS A 172 -13.83 -3.08 -5.39
CA LYS A 172 -13.24 -2.02 -4.59
C LYS A 172 -11.93 -1.58 -5.23
N SER A 173 -11.53 -0.34 -4.97
CA SER A 173 -10.27 0.17 -5.50
C SER A 173 -9.07 -0.55 -4.89
N LEU A 174 -7.99 -0.71 -5.67
CA LEU A 174 -6.72 -1.26 -5.22
C LEU A 174 -5.60 -0.22 -5.37
N TYR A 175 -4.56 -0.36 -4.55
CA TYR A 175 -3.41 0.52 -4.63
C TYR A 175 -2.69 0.36 -5.98
N GLY A 176 -2.43 1.49 -6.64
CA GLY A 176 -1.74 1.55 -7.93
C GLY A 176 -2.66 1.57 -9.15
N LEU A 177 -3.98 1.57 -8.95
CA LEU A 177 -4.93 1.97 -10.00
C LEU A 177 -4.79 3.47 -10.32
N LYS A 178 -5.16 3.84 -11.55
CA LYS A 178 -5.27 5.22 -12.03
C LYS A 178 -6.56 5.88 -11.57
#